data_AF-A0A2E5V5Y2-F1
#
_entry.id   AF-A0A2E5V5Y2-F1
#
_cell.length_a   1.000
_cell.length_b   1.000
_cell.length_c   1.000
_cell.angle_alpha   90.00
_cell.angle_beta   90.00
_cell.angle_gamma   90.00
#
_symmetry.space_group_name_H-M   'P 1'
#
loop_
_entity.id
_entity.type
_entity.pdbx_description
1 polymer ?
#
loop_
_entity_poly.entity_id
_entity_poly.type
_entity_poly.pdbx_seq_one_letter_code
_entity_poly.pdbx_strand_id
1 'polypeptide(L)'
;MSSIRKRGNRWQVQVRRKGQVPVSASFLHQKDAARWAREMEARADRGELVTFIRPGATLFDLLEIYLERSVARKRSAYVERYIIQKLQRQPFSTLAIDKLTPGPFAAYRDLRLEEVAPATVCRELGLLQHVFRLARDEWDWPIRENPLEKVIRPRLPSGRMRRLKPGEEEQLIRACNTAHNPWLLPATELALATAMRQGEILKACWSNLATDWTTLVIPETKNGHMREIPITCAAQNILKGLPRSEENSSTEMGRAMSNAYRLADAIGGLVVLIHHLGKENNRGPRGSSALYADVDTAVKVETRDNLISATLVKQRDGRDGLVFEAKIHHTVYHPVTGPQTLVPVVGDLIVNGSNGGAKISHPDLIMAILKDTDGEIEKTELRNKFSELCKSKSPHDAFRTAIRRLSDGKVIELEEKPRG
;
A
#
# COMPACT_ATOMS: atom_id res chain seq x y z
N MET A 1 28.76 42.77 -5.55
CA MET A 1 29.00 43.95 -6.38
C MET A 1 28.24 43.78 -7.68
N SER A 2 27.51 44.82 -8.08
CA SER A 2 26.74 44.90 -9.30
C SER A 2 27.62 45.32 -10.48
N SER A 3 27.40 44.73 -11.65
CA SER A 3 28.03 45.13 -12.91
C SER A 3 26.95 45.60 -13.88
N ILE A 4 27.17 46.73 -14.53
CA ILE A 4 26.28 47.30 -15.54
C ILE A 4 27.02 47.30 -16.87
N ARG A 5 26.49 46.61 -17.88
CA ARG A 5 27.07 46.52 -19.22
C ARG A 5 26.03 46.87 -20.28
N LYS A 6 26.46 47.56 -21.34
CA LYS A 6 25.60 47.86 -22.50
C LYS A 6 25.62 46.66 -23.46
N ARG A 7 24.46 46.13 -23.84
CA ARG A 7 24.30 45.02 -24.79
C ARG A 7 23.25 45.41 -25.83
N GLY A 8 23.70 45.80 -27.02
CA GLY A 8 22.83 46.39 -28.04
C GLY A 8 22.20 47.70 -27.56
N ASN A 9 20.87 47.83 -27.71
CA ASN A 9 20.12 49.01 -27.26
C ASN A 9 19.62 48.92 -25.79
N ARG A 10 20.21 48.04 -24.97
CA ARG A 10 19.78 47.83 -23.58
C ARG A 10 20.98 47.79 -22.63
N TRP A 11 20.73 48.17 -21.39
CA TRP A 11 21.66 48.12 -20.26
C TRP A 11 21.35 46.90 -19.41
N GLN A 12 22.25 45.91 -19.43
CA GLN A 12 22.15 44.73 -18.60
C GLN A 12 22.86 44.95 -17.27
N VAL A 13 22.17 44.69 -16.18
CA VAL A 13 22.69 44.70 -14.81
C VAL A 13 22.82 43.27 -14.32
N GLN A 14 23.92 42.95 -13.65
CA GLN A 14 24.12 41.68 -12.95
C GLN A 14 24.61 41.94 -11.54
N VAL A 15 23.91 41.41 -10.53
CA VAL A 15 24.28 41.54 -9.11
C VAL A 15 24.76 40.20 -8.60
N ARG A 16 26.00 40.15 -8.09
CA ARG A 16 26.62 38.94 -7.51
C ARG A 16 27.06 39.22 -6.07
N ARG A 17 26.65 38.38 -5.12
CA ARG A 17 27.12 38.39 -3.72
C ARG A 17 27.52 36.97 -3.32
N LYS A 18 28.54 36.86 -2.46
CA LYS A 18 29.08 35.57 -2.01
C LYS A 18 27.99 34.85 -1.20
N GLY A 19 27.64 33.62 -1.59
CA GLY A 19 26.60 32.82 -0.92
C GLY A 19 25.15 33.09 -1.38
N GLN A 20 24.93 33.98 -2.36
CA GLN A 20 23.59 34.28 -2.90
C GLN A 20 23.55 34.03 -4.42
N VAL A 21 22.39 33.64 -4.95
CA VAL A 21 22.21 33.38 -6.39
C VAL A 21 22.32 34.70 -7.18
N PRO A 22 23.10 34.72 -8.27
CA PRO A 22 23.27 35.94 -9.06
C PRO A 22 21.96 36.34 -9.76
N VAL A 23 21.54 37.60 -9.59
CA VAL A 23 20.36 38.17 -10.26
C VAL A 23 20.76 39.08 -11.42
N SER A 24 19.97 39.10 -12.50
CA SER A 24 20.24 39.98 -13.64
C SER A 24 18.96 40.50 -14.29
N ALA A 25 19.00 41.75 -14.79
CA ALA A 25 17.89 42.39 -15.51
C ALA A 25 18.42 43.33 -16.60
N SER A 26 17.59 43.69 -17.59
CA SER A 26 17.98 44.56 -18.71
C SER A 26 17.02 45.73 -18.88
N PHE A 27 17.54 46.96 -18.97
CA PHE A 27 16.79 48.23 -19.02
C PHE A 27 17.08 49.00 -20.31
N LEU A 28 16.19 49.91 -20.71
CA LEU A 28 16.41 50.80 -21.86
C LEU A 28 17.34 51.97 -21.50
N HIS A 29 17.20 52.53 -20.30
CA HIS A 29 17.99 53.67 -19.83
C HIS A 29 19.03 53.25 -18.78
N GLN A 30 20.20 53.87 -18.83
CA GLN A 30 21.29 53.63 -17.88
C GLN A 30 20.90 54.06 -16.45
N LYS A 31 20.10 55.12 -16.30
CA LYS A 31 19.63 55.61 -15.00
C LYS A 31 18.73 54.59 -14.29
N ASP A 32 17.86 53.89 -15.03
CA ASP A 32 16.99 52.84 -14.48
C ASP A 32 17.81 51.62 -14.09
N ALA A 33 18.78 51.25 -14.92
CA ALA A 33 19.74 50.18 -14.62
C ALA A 33 20.53 50.46 -13.33
N ALA A 34 21.02 51.69 -13.14
CA ALA A 34 21.75 52.08 -11.94
C ALA A 34 20.86 52.12 -10.68
N ARG A 35 19.61 52.56 -10.80
CA ARG A 35 18.64 52.57 -9.71
C ARG A 35 18.33 51.14 -9.25
N TRP A 36 18.02 50.26 -10.20
CA TRP A 36 17.74 48.85 -9.93
C TRP A 36 18.96 48.12 -9.35
N ALA A 37 20.18 48.42 -9.84
CA ALA A 37 21.42 47.86 -9.29
C ALA A 37 21.58 48.16 -7.80
N ARG A 38 21.38 49.43 -7.39
CA ARG A 38 21.46 49.85 -5.97
C ARG A 38 20.37 49.21 -5.11
N GLU A 39 19.14 49.12 -5.63
CA GLU A 39 18.04 48.49 -4.91
C GLU A 39 18.30 47.00 -4.66
N MET A 40 18.80 46.28 -5.68
CA MET A 40 19.13 44.87 -5.56
C MET A 40 20.36 44.63 -4.67
N GLU A 41 21.36 45.50 -4.69
CA GLU A 41 22.47 45.45 -3.73
C GLU A 41 22.00 45.66 -2.30
N ALA A 42 21.13 46.64 -2.05
CA ALA A 42 20.55 46.87 -0.72
C ALA A 42 19.71 45.67 -0.22
N ARG A 43 18.97 45.01 -1.12
CA ARG A 43 18.24 43.77 -0.81
C ARG A 43 19.18 42.59 -0.55
N ALA A 44 20.25 42.48 -1.32
CA ALA A 44 21.28 41.46 -1.16
C ALA A 44 22.00 41.59 0.19
N ASP A 45 22.32 42.83 0.57
CA ASP A 45 22.99 43.15 1.83
C ASP A 45 22.08 42.87 3.05
N ARG A 46 20.75 42.90 2.86
CA ARG A 46 19.75 42.47 3.86
C ARG A 46 19.42 40.97 3.82
N GLY A 47 20.04 40.19 2.93
CA GLY A 47 19.75 38.76 2.79
C GLY A 47 18.41 38.43 2.10
N GLU A 48 17.75 39.40 1.47
CA GLU A 48 16.42 39.28 0.85
C GLU A 48 16.48 38.80 -0.63
N LEU A 49 17.64 38.34 -1.10
CA LEU A 49 17.77 37.73 -2.42
C LEU A 49 17.28 36.29 -2.37
N VAL A 50 16.04 36.12 -2.80
CA VAL A 50 15.31 34.85 -2.91
C VAL A 50 16.15 33.81 -3.63
N THR A 51 16.45 32.73 -2.94
CA THR A 51 17.13 31.56 -3.49
C THR A 51 16.09 30.56 -4.01
N PHE A 52 16.28 30.07 -5.24
CA PHE A 52 15.63 28.91 -5.88
C PHE A 52 14.30 29.03 -6.64
N ILE A 53 13.62 30.18 -6.69
CA ILE A 53 12.34 30.24 -7.42
C ILE A 53 12.54 30.76 -8.84
N ARG A 54 12.13 29.96 -9.83
CA ARG A 54 12.17 30.37 -11.25
C ARG A 54 11.41 31.70 -11.41
N PRO A 55 12.00 32.71 -12.07
CA PRO A 55 11.26 33.91 -12.45
C PRO A 55 9.99 33.51 -13.21
N GLY A 56 8.82 33.95 -12.73
CA GLY A 56 7.52 33.61 -13.34
C GLY A 56 6.87 32.31 -12.82
N ALA A 57 7.34 31.73 -11.71
CA ALA A 57 6.66 30.61 -11.06
C ALA A 57 5.19 30.96 -10.74
N THR A 58 4.30 30.06 -11.12
CA THR A 58 2.85 30.22 -11.03
C THR A 58 2.29 29.56 -9.78
N LEU A 59 1.02 29.84 -9.47
CA LEU A 59 0.32 29.10 -8.42
C LEU A 59 0.18 27.61 -8.77
N PHE A 60 0.06 27.25 -10.05
CA PHE A 60 0.01 25.87 -10.50
C PHE A 60 1.27 25.11 -10.07
N ASP A 61 2.46 25.69 -10.30
CA ASP A 61 3.74 25.11 -9.90
C ASP A 61 3.82 24.90 -8.38
N LEU A 62 3.35 25.90 -7.61
CA LEU A 62 3.31 25.79 -6.15
C LEU A 62 2.39 24.66 -5.67
N LEU A 63 1.24 24.50 -6.32
CA LEU A 63 0.29 23.44 -6.00
C LEU A 63 0.83 22.04 -6.35
N GLU A 64 1.59 21.90 -7.43
CA GLU A 64 2.29 20.64 -7.75
C GLU A 64 3.30 20.27 -6.67
N ILE A 65 4.13 21.24 -6.25
CA ILE A 65 5.10 21.02 -5.17
C ILE A 65 4.41 20.62 -3.86
N TYR A 66 3.25 21.20 -3.56
CA TYR A 66 2.46 20.79 -2.39
C TYR A 66 1.92 19.36 -2.49
N LEU A 67 1.46 18.95 -3.68
CA LEU A 67 1.03 17.57 -3.93
C LEU A 67 2.16 16.56 -3.68
N GLU A 68 3.36 16.87 -4.17
CA GLU A 68 4.54 16.01 -4.04
C GLU A 68 5.08 15.96 -2.61
N ARG A 69 5.28 17.13 -1.98
CA ARG A 69 5.97 17.22 -0.69
C ARG A 69 5.07 16.90 0.49
N SER A 70 3.82 17.35 0.47
CA SER A 70 2.94 17.34 1.64
C SER A 70 1.81 16.32 1.53
N VAL A 71 1.14 16.24 0.37
CA VAL A 71 -0.08 15.42 0.24
C VAL A 71 0.25 13.93 0.21
N ALA A 72 1.35 13.52 -0.44
CA ALA A 72 1.75 12.11 -0.54
C ALA A 72 1.91 11.40 0.82
N ARG A 73 2.21 12.15 1.88
CA ARG A 73 2.45 11.62 3.24
C ARG A 73 1.21 11.64 4.14
N LYS A 74 0.09 12.22 3.69
CA LYS A 74 -1.11 12.42 4.52
C LYS A 74 -2.12 11.29 4.34
N ARG A 75 -2.81 10.93 5.41
CA ARG A 75 -3.98 10.00 5.35
C ARG A 75 -5.13 10.57 4.50
N SER A 76 -5.23 11.90 4.41
CA SER A 76 -6.18 12.64 3.58
C SER A 76 -5.72 12.84 2.13
N ALA A 77 -4.65 12.16 1.69
CA ALA A 77 -4.00 12.39 0.40
C ALA A 77 -4.98 12.46 -0.77
N TYR A 78 -5.90 11.49 -0.86
CA TYR A 78 -6.87 11.42 -1.95
C TYR A 78 -7.76 12.66 -2.03
N VAL A 79 -8.33 13.07 -0.89
CA VAL A 79 -9.28 14.21 -0.84
C VAL A 79 -8.56 15.53 -1.08
N GLU A 80 -7.38 15.74 -0.48
CA GLU A 80 -6.59 16.95 -0.73
C GLU A 80 -6.12 17.00 -2.18
N ARG A 81 -5.67 15.88 -2.76
CA ARG A 81 -5.28 15.81 -4.17
C ARG A 81 -6.41 16.21 -5.10
N TYR A 82 -7.61 15.67 -4.87
CA TYR A 82 -8.79 16.03 -5.66
C TYR A 82 -9.09 17.54 -5.59
N ILE A 83 -9.04 18.13 -4.39
CA ILE A 83 -9.27 19.58 -4.21
C ILE A 83 -8.19 20.39 -4.93
N ILE A 84 -6.91 20.06 -4.74
CA ILE A 84 -5.81 20.78 -5.37
C ILE A 84 -5.89 20.70 -6.90
N GLN A 85 -6.17 19.52 -7.46
CA GLN A 85 -6.35 19.35 -8.91
C GLN A 85 -7.51 20.18 -9.45
N LYS A 86 -8.60 20.31 -8.68
CA LYS A 86 -9.70 21.21 -9.04
C LYS A 86 -9.25 22.68 -9.05
N LEU A 87 -8.46 23.09 -8.06
CA LEU A 87 -7.93 24.45 -7.94
C LEU A 87 -6.91 24.76 -9.04
N GLN A 88 -6.11 23.77 -9.46
CA GLN A 88 -5.18 23.88 -10.58
C GLN A 88 -5.88 24.18 -11.91
N ARG A 89 -7.14 23.79 -12.09
CA ARG A 89 -7.93 24.07 -13.30
C ARG A 89 -8.53 25.48 -13.32
N GLN A 90 -8.41 26.24 -12.24
CA GLN A 90 -9.01 27.58 -12.16
C GLN A 90 -8.12 28.62 -12.85
N PRO A 91 -8.69 29.70 -13.43
CA PRO A 91 -7.90 30.71 -14.13
C PRO A 91 -6.80 31.37 -13.28
N PHE A 92 -6.99 31.44 -11.96
CA PHE A 92 -6.01 32.04 -11.06
C PHE A 92 -4.77 31.15 -10.82
N SER A 93 -4.80 29.87 -11.23
CA SER A 93 -3.67 28.95 -11.05
C SER A 93 -2.48 29.30 -11.94
N THR A 94 -2.73 29.87 -13.12
CA THR A 94 -1.70 30.23 -14.10
C THR A 94 -1.06 31.59 -13.81
N LEU A 95 -1.58 32.34 -12.84
CA LEU A 95 -1.01 33.61 -12.42
C LEU A 95 0.32 33.39 -11.71
N ALA A 96 1.29 34.25 -12.02
CA ALA A 96 2.56 34.30 -11.30
C ALA A 96 2.31 34.65 -9.83
N ILE A 97 3.07 34.04 -8.92
CA ILE A 97 2.88 34.19 -7.46
C ILE A 97 2.95 35.66 -7.02
N ASP A 98 3.81 36.47 -7.65
CA ASP A 98 3.97 37.90 -7.34
C ASP A 98 2.82 38.78 -7.85
N LYS A 99 1.91 38.23 -8.68
CA LYS A 99 0.73 38.92 -9.22
C LYS A 99 -0.58 38.47 -8.57
N LEU A 100 -0.52 37.53 -7.63
CA LEU A 100 -1.72 37.07 -6.94
C LEU A 100 -2.29 38.16 -6.04
N THR A 101 -3.59 38.38 -6.17
CA THR A 101 -4.37 39.30 -5.34
C THR A 101 -5.59 38.57 -4.77
N PRO A 102 -6.29 39.12 -3.76
CA PRO A 102 -7.49 38.49 -3.20
C PRO A 102 -8.66 38.34 -4.19
N GLY A 103 -8.74 39.22 -5.20
CA GLY A 103 -9.89 39.33 -6.11
C GLY A 103 -10.27 38.03 -6.84
N PRO A 104 -9.35 37.36 -7.55
CA PRO A 104 -9.64 36.09 -8.24
C PRO A 104 -10.14 34.98 -7.31
N PHE A 105 -9.67 34.93 -6.06
CA PHE A 105 -10.12 33.94 -5.09
C PHE A 105 -11.51 34.27 -4.51
N ALA A 106 -11.84 35.56 -4.39
CA ALA A 106 -13.18 35.97 -4.00
C ALA A 106 -14.20 35.66 -5.11
N ALA A 107 -13.85 35.90 -6.37
CA ALA A 107 -14.66 35.50 -7.52
C ALA A 107 -14.88 33.97 -7.56
N TYR A 108 -13.83 33.19 -7.28
CA TYR A 108 -13.95 31.74 -7.16
C TYR A 108 -14.88 31.32 -6.01
N ARG A 109 -14.79 31.97 -4.84
CA ARG A 109 -15.70 31.72 -3.71
C ARG A 109 -17.15 31.92 -4.14
N ASP A 110 -17.44 33.05 -4.78
CA ASP A 110 -18.81 33.45 -5.13
C ASP A 110 -19.41 32.48 -6.15
N LEU A 111 -18.66 32.14 -7.20
CA LEU A 111 -19.05 31.12 -8.18
C LEU A 111 -19.30 29.77 -7.52
N ARG A 112 -18.42 29.33 -6.60
CA ARG A 112 -18.57 28.01 -5.96
C ARG A 112 -19.73 27.93 -4.99
N LEU A 113 -20.16 29.06 -4.41
CA LEU A 113 -21.33 29.08 -3.54
C LEU A 113 -22.65 28.84 -4.29
N GLU A 114 -22.66 29.01 -5.62
CA GLU A 114 -23.81 28.64 -6.46
C GLU A 114 -23.94 27.10 -6.60
N GLU A 115 -22.84 26.37 -6.48
CA GLU A 115 -22.79 24.92 -6.74
C GLU A 115 -22.70 24.07 -5.47
N VAL A 116 -22.08 24.58 -4.40
CA VAL A 116 -21.80 23.80 -3.19
C VAL A 116 -22.05 24.54 -1.88
N ALA A 117 -22.22 23.77 -0.81
CA ALA A 117 -22.39 24.31 0.53
C ALA A 117 -21.17 25.12 1.00
N PRO A 118 -21.38 26.16 1.86
CA PRO A 118 -20.32 27.02 2.41
C PRO A 118 -19.12 26.27 3.03
N ALA A 119 -19.39 25.14 3.69
CA ALA A 119 -18.35 24.31 4.31
C ALA A 119 -17.32 23.78 3.30
N THR A 120 -17.78 23.43 2.10
CA THR A 120 -16.90 22.96 1.02
C THR A 120 -15.99 24.08 0.54
N VAL A 121 -16.55 25.26 0.28
CA VAL A 121 -15.77 26.44 -0.15
C VAL A 121 -14.74 26.85 0.90
N CYS A 122 -15.13 26.87 2.18
CA CYS A 122 -14.21 27.12 3.29
C CYS A 122 -13.05 26.13 3.33
N ARG A 123 -13.31 24.85 3.05
CA ARG A 123 -12.27 23.80 3.00
C ARG A 123 -11.33 24.00 1.82
N GLU A 124 -11.87 24.27 0.63
CA GLU A 124 -11.08 24.52 -0.60
C GLU A 124 -10.14 25.73 -0.41
N LEU A 125 -10.68 26.87 0.02
CA LEU A 125 -9.89 28.07 0.32
C LEU A 125 -8.98 27.90 1.54
N GLY A 126 -9.35 27.06 2.51
CA GLY A 126 -8.54 26.78 3.71
C GLY A 126 -7.26 26.03 3.36
N LEU A 127 -7.38 25.09 2.42
CA LEU A 127 -6.26 24.34 1.88
C LEU A 127 -5.28 25.27 1.14
N LEU A 128 -5.76 26.13 0.26
CA LEU A 128 -4.89 27.12 -0.40
C LEU A 128 -4.19 28.05 0.60
N GLN A 129 -4.90 28.49 1.65
CA GLN A 129 -4.30 29.35 2.67
C GLN A 129 -3.14 28.63 3.39
N HIS A 130 -3.29 27.32 3.65
CA HIS A 130 -2.23 26.49 4.20
C HIS A 130 -1.06 26.32 3.23
N VAL A 131 -1.32 26.11 1.94
CA VAL A 131 -0.28 26.03 0.88
C VAL A 131 0.57 27.29 0.86
N PHE A 132 -0.05 28.47 0.81
CA PHE A 132 0.68 29.75 0.82
C PHE A 132 1.50 29.95 2.10
N ARG A 133 0.98 29.49 3.24
CA ARG A 133 1.70 29.56 4.52
C ARG A 133 2.96 28.68 4.49
N LEU A 134 2.84 27.41 4.10
CA LEU A 134 4.00 26.51 3.97
C LEU A 134 5.03 27.05 2.97
N ALA A 135 4.56 27.54 1.83
CA ALA A 135 5.41 28.10 0.80
C ALA A 135 6.27 29.26 1.33
N ARG A 136 5.65 30.17 2.08
CA ARG A 136 6.30 31.32 2.71
C ARG A 136 7.22 30.93 3.88
N ASP A 137 6.72 30.08 4.78
CA ASP A 137 7.35 29.84 6.08
C ASP A 137 8.39 28.71 6.03
N GLU A 138 8.25 27.73 5.13
CA GLU A 138 9.10 26.53 5.08
C GLU A 138 9.84 26.32 3.76
N TRP A 139 9.37 26.88 2.64
CA TRP A 139 9.93 26.59 1.31
C TRP A 139 10.60 27.78 0.62
N ASP A 140 10.84 28.86 1.38
CA ASP A 140 11.51 30.07 0.91
C ASP A 140 10.88 30.71 -0.35
N TRP A 141 9.57 30.52 -0.56
CA TRP A 141 8.88 31.23 -1.64
C TRP A 141 8.76 32.71 -1.31
N PRO A 142 8.96 33.61 -2.29
CA PRO A 142 8.97 35.06 -2.09
C PRO A 142 7.56 35.65 -1.97
N ILE A 143 6.73 35.03 -1.13
CA ILE A 143 5.37 35.45 -0.83
C ILE A 143 5.43 36.43 0.33
N ARG A 144 5.22 37.72 0.05
CA ARG A 144 5.24 38.76 1.10
C ARG A 144 4.02 38.66 2.01
N GLU A 145 2.84 38.51 1.41
CA GLU A 145 1.56 38.40 2.09
C GLU A 145 0.74 37.27 1.47
N ASN A 146 -0.06 36.60 2.28
CA ASN A 146 -0.94 35.55 1.79
C ASN A 146 -2.19 36.20 1.15
N PRO A 147 -2.44 36.00 -0.16
CA PRO A 147 -3.55 36.65 -0.85
C PRO A 147 -4.93 36.20 -0.32
N LEU A 148 -4.99 35.09 0.40
CA LEU A 148 -6.23 34.57 1.00
C LEU A 148 -6.53 35.08 2.40
N GLU A 149 -5.60 35.74 3.09
CA GLU A 149 -5.86 36.29 4.43
C GLU A 149 -6.96 37.36 4.41
N LYS A 150 -7.06 38.13 3.32
CA LYS A 150 -8.06 39.19 3.14
C LYS A 150 -9.36 38.69 2.49
N VAL A 151 -9.45 37.41 2.10
CA VAL A 151 -10.65 36.85 1.48
C VAL A 151 -11.65 36.44 2.56
N ILE A 152 -12.79 37.12 2.58
CA ILE A 152 -13.87 36.86 3.53
C ILE A 152 -14.43 35.45 3.31
N ARG A 153 -14.46 34.65 4.37
CA ARG A 153 -15.01 33.29 4.35
C ARG A 153 -16.54 33.32 4.43
N PRO A 154 -17.26 32.44 3.70
CA PRO A 154 -18.70 32.33 3.87
C PRO A 154 -19.04 31.83 5.27
N ARG A 155 -20.18 32.30 5.81
CA ARG A 155 -20.64 31.86 7.13
C ARG A 155 -21.03 30.39 7.06
N LEU A 156 -20.51 29.60 7.99
CA LEU A 156 -20.89 28.20 8.12
C LEU A 156 -22.25 28.11 8.84
N PRO A 157 -23.14 27.22 8.38
CA PRO A 157 -24.37 26.95 9.12
C PRO A 157 -24.03 26.39 10.50
N SER A 158 -24.89 26.65 11.48
CA SER A 158 -24.77 26.09 12.82
C SER A 158 -24.68 24.56 12.73
N GLY A 159 -23.75 23.97 13.50
CA GLY A 159 -23.60 22.53 13.56
C GLY A 159 -24.90 21.83 13.96
N ARG A 160 -25.05 20.56 13.56
CA ARG A 160 -26.22 19.75 13.96
C ARG A 160 -26.26 19.60 15.49
N MET A 161 -27.23 20.25 16.14
CA MET A 161 -27.45 20.11 17.59
C MET A 161 -28.55 19.09 17.94
N ARG A 162 -29.34 18.65 16.96
CA ARG A 162 -30.40 17.65 17.18
C ARG A 162 -29.83 16.35 17.75
N ARG A 163 -30.54 15.80 18.73
CA ARG A 163 -30.39 14.45 19.26
C ARG A 163 -31.67 13.66 18.99
N LEU A 164 -31.61 12.35 19.16
CA LEU A 164 -32.79 11.49 19.09
C LEU A 164 -33.81 11.97 20.13
N LYS A 165 -35.05 12.15 19.70
CA LYS A 165 -36.19 12.44 20.58
C LYS A 165 -36.74 11.15 21.18
N PRO A 166 -37.52 11.21 22.28
CA PRO A 166 -38.20 10.05 22.81
C PRO A 166 -38.99 9.30 21.71
N GLY A 167 -38.81 7.99 21.61
CA GLY A 167 -39.44 7.15 20.58
C GLY A 167 -38.68 7.03 19.25
N GLU A 168 -37.71 7.92 18.96
CA GLU A 168 -36.94 7.86 17.71
C GLU A 168 -35.87 6.75 17.74
N GLU A 169 -35.32 6.44 18.91
CA GLU A 169 -34.35 5.36 19.07
C GLU A 169 -34.99 4.00 18.76
N GLU A 170 -36.17 3.75 19.31
CA GLU A 170 -36.92 2.51 19.08
C GLU A 170 -37.33 2.38 17.61
N GLN A 171 -37.73 3.48 16.97
CA GLN A 171 -38.02 3.49 15.53
C GLN A 171 -36.78 3.20 14.69
N LEU A 172 -35.62 3.78 15.05
CA LEU A 172 -34.35 3.53 14.39
C LEU A 172 -33.96 2.05 14.50
N ILE A 173 -34.00 1.48 15.71
CA ILE A 173 -33.68 0.07 15.96
C ILE A 173 -34.62 -0.86 15.18
N ARG A 174 -35.93 -0.58 15.17
CA ARG A 174 -36.91 -1.36 14.39
C ARG A 174 -36.59 -1.33 12.89
N ALA A 175 -36.27 -0.15 12.35
CA ALA A 175 -35.90 -0.03 10.94
C ALA A 175 -34.61 -0.80 10.63
N CYS A 176 -33.58 -0.68 11.48
CA CYS A 176 -32.33 -1.43 11.35
C CYS A 176 -32.55 -2.95 11.37
N ASN A 177 -33.46 -3.45 12.21
CA ASN A 177 -33.78 -4.88 12.30
C ASN A 177 -34.43 -5.44 11.02
N THR A 178 -35.13 -4.59 10.25
CA THR A 178 -35.72 -5.00 8.96
C THR A 178 -34.73 -4.93 7.78
N ALA A 179 -33.51 -4.43 8.00
CA ALA A 179 -32.54 -4.27 6.93
C ALA A 179 -31.91 -5.61 6.52
N HIS A 180 -31.70 -5.77 5.21
CA HIS A 180 -31.03 -6.95 4.64
C HIS A 180 -29.59 -7.14 5.13
N ASN A 181 -28.93 -6.07 5.58
CA ASN A 181 -27.57 -6.14 6.10
C ASN A 181 -27.62 -6.50 7.60
N PRO A 182 -27.23 -7.73 7.99
CA PRO A 182 -27.31 -8.18 9.38
C PRO A 182 -26.37 -7.41 10.32
N TRP A 183 -25.39 -6.68 9.77
CA TRP A 183 -24.45 -5.88 10.54
C TRP A 183 -24.96 -4.48 10.89
N LEU A 184 -26.04 -4.02 10.25
CA LEU A 184 -26.53 -2.65 10.44
C LEU A 184 -27.07 -2.43 11.85
N LEU A 185 -27.87 -3.37 12.36
CA LEU A 185 -28.45 -3.28 13.70
C LEU A 185 -27.36 -3.32 14.78
N PRO A 186 -26.47 -4.33 14.83
CA PRO A 186 -25.42 -4.36 15.86
C PRO A 186 -24.47 -3.16 15.79
N ALA A 187 -24.13 -2.66 14.59
CA ALA A 187 -23.30 -1.48 14.45
C ALA A 187 -23.99 -0.21 15.00
N THR A 188 -25.30 -0.10 14.83
CA THR A 188 -26.10 1.03 15.34
C THR A 188 -26.22 0.97 16.85
N GLU A 189 -26.56 -0.19 17.41
CA GLU A 189 -26.66 -0.38 18.86
C GLU A 189 -25.30 -0.17 19.55
N LEU A 190 -24.21 -0.67 18.95
CA LEU A 190 -22.86 -0.44 19.46
C LEU A 190 -22.49 1.05 19.43
N ALA A 191 -22.88 1.78 18.37
CA ALA A 191 -22.65 3.23 18.29
C ALA A 191 -23.40 3.99 19.39
N LEU A 192 -24.63 3.60 19.69
CA LEU A 192 -25.43 4.19 20.78
C LEU A 192 -24.81 3.88 22.14
N ALA A 193 -24.35 2.64 22.36
CA ALA A 193 -23.78 2.21 23.64
C ALA A 193 -22.40 2.80 23.94
N THR A 194 -21.59 3.09 22.92
CA THR A 194 -20.17 3.47 23.08
C THR A 194 -19.84 4.91 22.67
N ALA A 195 -20.76 5.57 21.94
CA ALA A 195 -20.54 6.87 21.31
C ALA A 195 -19.28 6.93 20.42
N MET A 196 -18.86 5.78 19.87
CA MET A 196 -17.75 5.67 18.94
C MET A 196 -18.04 6.39 17.63
N ARG A 197 -17.00 6.91 16.97
CA ARG A 197 -17.16 7.41 15.59
C ARG A 197 -17.42 6.23 14.67
N GLN A 198 -18.25 6.41 13.65
CA GLN A 198 -18.54 5.38 12.65
C GLN A 198 -17.27 4.72 12.08
N GLY A 199 -16.26 5.54 11.73
CA GLY A 199 -15.00 5.02 11.21
C GLY A 199 -14.16 4.24 12.23
N GLU A 200 -14.36 4.47 13.53
CA GLU A 200 -13.72 3.69 14.60
C GLU A 200 -14.42 2.33 14.74
N ILE A 201 -15.76 2.30 14.68
CA ILE A 201 -16.56 1.06 14.72
C ILE A 201 -16.19 0.15 13.55
N LEU A 202 -16.15 0.69 12.34
CA LEU A 202 -15.88 -0.08 11.12
C LEU A 202 -14.44 -0.60 11.01
N LYS A 203 -13.51 -0.07 11.80
CA LYS A 203 -12.10 -0.48 11.80
C LYS A 203 -11.71 -1.30 13.03
N ALA A 204 -12.60 -1.44 14.01
CA ALA A 204 -12.32 -2.18 15.22
C ALA A 204 -12.14 -3.67 14.89
N CYS A 205 -11.07 -4.26 15.40
CA CYS A 205 -10.74 -5.67 15.28
C CYS A 205 -10.91 -6.36 16.63
N TRP A 206 -11.11 -7.69 16.63
CA TRP A 206 -11.16 -8.47 17.87
C TRP A 206 -9.87 -8.37 18.69
N SER A 207 -8.72 -8.16 18.05
CA SER A 207 -7.44 -7.90 18.72
C SER A 207 -7.39 -6.57 19.48
N ASN A 208 -8.33 -5.66 19.23
CA ASN A 208 -8.46 -4.41 19.96
C ASN A 208 -9.26 -4.56 21.26
N LEU A 209 -9.98 -5.68 21.43
CA LEU A 209 -10.80 -5.93 22.60
C LEU A 209 -9.98 -6.64 23.66
N ALA A 210 -9.99 -6.11 24.89
CA ALA A 210 -9.37 -6.77 26.04
C ALA A 210 -10.01 -8.14 26.28
N THR A 211 -9.23 -9.08 26.80
CA THR A 211 -9.64 -10.48 27.02
C THR A 211 -10.81 -10.61 27.99
N ASP A 212 -10.99 -9.64 28.88
CA ASP A 212 -12.09 -9.53 29.84
C ASP A 212 -13.35 -8.86 29.26
N TRP A 213 -13.32 -8.45 27.99
CA TRP A 213 -14.41 -7.75 27.28
C TRP A 213 -14.82 -6.41 27.90
N THR A 214 -13.99 -5.82 28.76
CA THR A 214 -14.34 -4.56 29.45
C THR A 214 -13.87 -3.32 28.70
N THR A 215 -12.87 -3.48 27.81
CA THR A 215 -12.19 -2.34 27.19
C THR A 215 -11.89 -2.60 25.73
N LEU A 216 -12.25 -1.65 24.87
CA LEU A 216 -11.87 -1.62 23.45
C LEU A 216 -10.82 -0.53 23.24
N VAL A 217 -9.65 -0.93 22.77
CA VAL A 217 -8.52 -0.05 22.48
C VAL A 217 -8.57 0.36 21.02
N ILE A 218 -8.78 1.63 20.73
CA ILE A 218 -8.65 2.16 19.37
C ILE A 218 -7.21 2.67 19.21
N PRO A 219 -6.33 1.94 18.49
CA PRO A 219 -4.90 2.25 18.44
C PRO A 219 -4.62 3.59 17.76
N GLU A 220 -5.44 3.96 16.78
CA GLU A 220 -5.31 5.24 16.08
C GLU A 220 -6.65 5.94 15.93
N THR A 221 -6.77 7.10 16.57
CA THR A 221 -7.91 8.01 16.35
C THR A 221 -7.59 9.03 15.27
N LYS A 222 -8.60 9.84 14.90
CA LYS A 222 -8.48 10.98 13.98
C LYS A 222 -7.34 11.96 14.36
N ASN A 223 -6.96 12.03 15.63
CA ASN A 223 -5.92 12.93 16.14
C ASN A 223 -4.59 12.21 16.41
N GLY A 224 -4.44 10.94 16.04
CA GLY A 224 -3.20 10.18 16.22
C GLY A 224 -2.95 9.66 17.64
N HIS A 225 -3.88 9.90 18.59
CA HIS A 225 -3.77 9.36 19.94
C HIS A 225 -4.58 8.07 20.09
N MET A 226 -4.02 7.10 20.79
CA MET A 226 -4.72 5.92 21.26
C MET A 226 -5.83 6.34 22.22
N ARG A 227 -6.98 5.67 22.15
CA ARG A 227 -8.08 5.87 23.10
C ARG A 227 -8.64 4.54 23.54
N GLU A 228 -8.87 4.42 24.83
CA GLU A 228 -9.61 3.31 25.44
C GLU A 228 -11.09 3.66 25.55
N ILE A 229 -11.93 2.69 25.23
CA ILE A 229 -13.38 2.82 25.26
C ILE A 229 -13.92 1.74 26.19
N PRO A 230 -14.47 2.13 27.36
CA PRO A 230 -15.13 1.18 28.24
C PRO A 230 -16.33 0.54 27.53
N ILE A 231 -16.41 -0.79 27.62
CA ILE A 231 -17.46 -1.60 27.03
C ILE A 231 -18.44 -2.00 28.14
N THR A 232 -19.62 -1.39 28.08
CA THR A 232 -20.72 -1.67 29.01
C THR A 232 -21.26 -3.09 28.80
N CYS A 233 -21.97 -3.63 29.80
CA CYS A 233 -22.61 -4.95 29.66
C CYS A 233 -23.54 -5.05 28.43
N ALA A 234 -24.23 -3.97 28.08
CA ALA A 234 -25.05 -3.90 26.87
C ALA A 234 -24.18 -4.05 25.60
N ALA A 235 -23.08 -3.31 25.51
CA ALA A 235 -22.14 -3.43 24.40
C ALA A 235 -21.49 -4.83 24.33
N GLN A 236 -21.18 -5.45 25.47
CA GLN A 236 -20.69 -6.84 25.50
C GLN A 236 -21.71 -7.82 24.93
N ASN A 237 -22.98 -7.67 25.28
CA ASN A 237 -24.05 -8.55 24.77
C ASN A 237 -24.21 -8.39 23.26
N ILE A 238 -24.16 -7.16 22.75
CA ILE A 238 -24.17 -6.88 21.31
C ILE A 238 -22.97 -7.56 20.63
N LEU A 239 -21.75 -7.36 21.14
CA LEU A 239 -20.54 -7.95 20.57
C LEU A 239 -20.55 -9.49 20.59
N LYS A 240 -21.05 -10.10 21.68
CA LYS A 240 -21.18 -11.56 21.82
C LYS A 240 -22.25 -12.13 20.88
N GLY A 241 -23.32 -11.37 20.64
CA GLY A 241 -24.42 -11.71 19.74
C GLY A 241 -24.19 -11.35 18.27
N LEU A 242 -23.02 -10.78 17.93
CA LEU A 242 -22.69 -10.49 16.54
C LEU A 242 -22.80 -11.76 15.70
N PRO A 243 -23.37 -11.68 14.48
CA PRO A 243 -23.40 -12.80 13.56
C PRO A 243 -21.97 -13.34 13.40
N ARG A 244 -21.72 -14.56 13.83
CA ARG A 244 -20.45 -15.22 13.53
C ARG A 244 -20.61 -15.79 12.14
N SER A 245 -19.66 -15.48 11.25
CA SER A 245 -19.62 -16.13 9.96
C SER A 245 -19.48 -17.63 10.20
N GLU A 246 -20.49 -18.38 9.78
CA GLU A 246 -20.53 -19.82 9.89
C GLU A 246 -19.77 -20.39 8.69
N GLU A 247 -18.53 -20.80 8.93
CA GLU A 247 -17.62 -21.34 7.92
C GLU A 247 -18.25 -22.50 7.11
N ASN A 248 -19.21 -23.22 7.70
CA ASN A 248 -19.91 -24.34 7.10
C ASN A 248 -21.10 -23.91 6.21
N SER A 249 -21.57 -22.67 6.30
CA SER A 249 -22.70 -22.17 5.52
C SER A 249 -22.29 -21.90 4.07
N SER A 250 -22.94 -22.57 3.12
CA SER A 250 -22.71 -22.34 1.69
C SER A 250 -23.09 -20.93 1.26
N THR A 251 -24.15 -20.37 1.84
CA THR A 251 -24.59 -19.01 1.53
C THR A 251 -23.59 -17.96 2.00
N GLU A 252 -23.03 -18.12 3.20
CA GLU A 252 -22.04 -17.17 3.71
C GLU A 252 -20.70 -17.32 3.02
N MET A 253 -20.30 -18.56 2.72
CA MET A 253 -19.09 -18.81 1.92
C MET A 253 -19.21 -18.21 0.52
N GLY A 254 -20.36 -18.36 -0.15
CA GLY A 254 -20.60 -17.72 -1.45
C GLY A 254 -20.52 -16.18 -1.39
N ARG A 255 -20.99 -15.56 -0.29
CA ARG A 255 -20.81 -14.11 -0.08
C ARG A 255 -19.34 -13.73 0.10
N ALA A 256 -18.56 -14.53 0.85
CA ALA A 256 -17.13 -14.32 1.01
C ALA A 256 -16.40 -14.40 -0.33
N MET A 257 -16.71 -15.42 -1.14
CA MET A 257 -16.15 -15.59 -2.48
C MET A 257 -16.52 -14.45 -3.42
N SER A 258 -17.79 -14.03 -3.45
CA SER A 258 -18.22 -12.88 -4.25
C SER A 258 -17.46 -11.60 -3.88
N ASN A 259 -17.22 -11.36 -2.59
CA ASN A 259 -16.42 -10.22 -2.15
C ASN A 259 -14.94 -10.35 -2.52
N ALA A 260 -14.37 -11.56 -2.50
CA ALA A 260 -13.00 -11.81 -2.96
C ALA A 260 -12.85 -11.50 -4.46
N TYR A 261 -13.81 -11.91 -5.30
CA TYR A 261 -13.83 -11.56 -6.72
C TYR A 261 -13.99 -10.06 -6.95
N ARG A 262 -14.89 -9.39 -6.23
CA ARG A 262 -15.03 -7.93 -6.30
C ARG A 262 -13.75 -7.21 -5.92
N LEU A 263 -13.00 -7.72 -4.95
CA LEU A 263 -11.70 -7.18 -4.57
C LEU A 263 -10.69 -7.39 -5.69
N ALA A 264 -10.61 -8.58 -6.27
CA ALA A 264 -9.74 -8.90 -7.42
C ALA A 264 -10.00 -7.96 -8.60
N ASP A 265 -11.27 -7.73 -8.96
CA ASP A 265 -11.67 -6.82 -10.04
C ASP A 265 -11.28 -5.37 -9.74
N ALA A 266 -11.51 -4.91 -8.51
CA ALA A 266 -11.21 -3.53 -8.11
C ALA A 266 -9.71 -3.23 -8.09
N ILE A 267 -8.88 -4.22 -7.76
CA ILE A 267 -7.42 -4.07 -7.74
C ILE A 267 -6.75 -4.44 -9.07
N GLY A 268 -7.47 -5.12 -9.97
CA GLY A 268 -6.91 -5.68 -11.21
C GLY A 268 -5.83 -6.73 -10.95
N GLY A 269 -6.00 -7.56 -9.91
CA GLY A 269 -4.95 -8.42 -9.38
C GLY A 269 -5.46 -9.71 -8.74
N LEU A 270 -4.53 -10.50 -8.19
CA LEU A 270 -4.81 -11.81 -7.60
C LEU A 270 -5.19 -11.68 -6.12
N VAL A 271 -6.30 -12.31 -5.74
CA VAL A 271 -6.68 -12.52 -4.33
C VAL A 271 -6.39 -13.96 -3.96
N VAL A 272 -5.46 -14.17 -3.01
CA VAL A 272 -5.11 -15.48 -2.47
C VAL A 272 -5.79 -15.66 -1.12
N LEU A 273 -6.62 -16.70 -1.00
CA LEU A 273 -7.25 -17.07 0.26
C LEU A 273 -6.42 -18.17 0.93
N ILE A 274 -5.98 -17.91 2.16
CA ILE A 274 -5.26 -18.88 3.00
C ILE A 274 -6.29 -19.53 3.92
N HIS A 275 -6.42 -20.85 3.83
CA HIS A 275 -7.43 -21.59 4.58
C HIS A 275 -6.89 -22.92 5.12
N HIS A 276 -7.37 -23.32 6.29
CA HIS A 276 -6.97 -24.59 6.90
C HIS A 276 -7.67 -25.78 6.25
N LEU A 277 -7.03 -26.94 6.24
CA LEU A 277 -7.69 -28.19 5.86
C LEU A 277 -8.69 -28.64 6.93
N GLY A 278 -9.75 -29.34 6.50
CA GLY A 278 -10.70 -29.96 7.41
C GLY A 278 -10.05 -31.08 8.25
N LYS A 279 -10.80 -31.59 9.24
CA LYS A 279 -10.33 -32.72 10.09
C LYS A 279 -9.90 -33.95 9.29
N GLU A 280 -10.47 -34.14 8.11
CA GLU A 280 -10.02 -35.13 7.13
C GLU A 280 -9.27 -34.41 6.00
N ASN A 281 -7.94 -34.53 5.96
CA ASN A 281 -7.04 -33.86 5.00
C ASN A 281 -7.35 -34.15 3.51
N ASN A 282 -8.24 -35.11 3.21
CA ASN A 282 -8.68 -35.48 1.87
C ASN A 282 -9.99 -34.81 1.42
N ARG A 283 -10.72 -34.13 2.32
CA ARG A 283 -12.00 -33.45 1.98
C ARG A 283 -11.83 -31.98 1.58
N GLY A 284 -10.59 -31.51 1.48
CA GLY A 284 -10.28 -30.14 1.08
C GLY A 284 -10.29 -29.15 2.25
N PRO A 285 -10.53 -27.85 1.97
CA PRO A 285 -10.54 -26.81 3.00
C PRO A 285 -11.63 -27.07 4.05
N ARG A 286 -11.38 -26.66 5.29
CA ARG A 286 -12.38 -26.68 6.37
C ARG A 286 -13.57 -25.79 5.98
N GLY A 287 -14.76 -26.15 6.46
CA GLY A 287 -15.98 -25.38 6.20
C GLY A 287 -16.80 -25.89 5.03
N SER A 288 -17.53 -24.99 4.39
CA SER A 288 -18.43 -25.28 3.27
C SER A 288 -17.63 -25.69 2.03
N SER A 289 -18.07 -26.75 1.37
CA SER A 289 -17.52 -27.18 0.07
C SER A 289 -17.67 -26.14 -1.03
N ALA A 290 -18.55 -25.14 -0.86
CA ALA A 290 -18.71 -24.00 -1.76
C ALA A 290 -17.39 -23.23 -1.96
N LEU A 291 -16.54 -23.14 -0.93
CA LEU A 291 -15.21 -22.51 -1.05
C LEU A 291 -14.38 -23.21 -2.12
N TYR A 292 -14.24 -24.53 -2.00
CA TYR A 292 -13.47 -25.33 -2.95
C TYR A 292 -14.11 -25.36 -4.33
N ALA A 293 -15.44 -25.30 -4.42
CA ALA A 293 -16.18 -25.28 -5.69
C ALA A 293 -16.00 -23.96 -6.46
N ASP A 294 -15.94 -22.82 -5.76
CA ASP A 294 -15.92 -21.50 -6.39
C ASP A 294 -14.51 -21.06 -6.80
N VAL A 295 -13.46 -21.42 -6.06
CA VAL A 295 -12.09 -21.01 -6.39
C VAL A 295 -11.64 -21.50 -7.77
N ASP A 296 -10.92 -20.65 -8.50
CA ASP A 296 -10.32 -21.00 -9.79
C ASP A 296 -9.15 -21.96 -9.65
N THR A 297 -8.28 -21.70 -8.67
CA THR A 297 -7.07 -22.46 -8.40
C THR A 297 -7.03 -22.82 -6.91
N ALA A 298 -6.78 -24.09 -6.61
CA ALA A 298 -6.54 -24.54 -5.25
C ALA A 298 -5.18 -25.25 -5.16
N VAL A 299 -4.32 -24.75 -4.28
CA VAL A 299 -3.02 -25.33 -3.96
C VAL A 299 -3.06 -25.86 -2.54
N LYS A 300 -2.84 -27.17 -2.40
CA LYS A 300 -2.71 -27.84 -1.11
C LYS A 300 -1.25 -27.80 -0.69
N VAL A 301 -0.96 -27.18 0.45
CA VAL A 301 0.38 -27.16 1.02
C VAL A 301 0.45 -28.15 2.18
N GLU A 302 1.38 -29.08 2.12
CA GLU A 302 1.70 -30.01 3.20
C GLU A 302 3.17 -29.83 3.61
N THR A 303 3.45 -30.06 4.89
CA THR A 303 4.82 -30.12 5.41
C THR A 303 5.04 -31.50 6.01
N ARG A 304 6.10 -32.18 5.58
CA ARG A 304 6.53 -33.48 6.11
C ARG A 304 8.03 -33.39 6.40
N ASP A 305 8.40 -33.51 7.67
CA ASP A 305 9.78 -33.31 8.14
C ASP A 305 10.34 -31.97 7.62
N ASN A 306 11.40 -32.01 6.81
CA ASN A 306 12.04 -30.83 6.21
C ASN A 306 11.63 -30.62 4.74
N LEU A 307 10.49 -31.17 4.30
CA LEU A 307 9.98 -31.01 2.94
C LEU A 307 8.64 -30.27 2.96
N ILE A 308 8.53 -29.20 2.17
CA ILE A 308 7.26 -28.55 1.86
C ILE A 308 6.84 -29.03 0.47
N SER A 309 5.62 -29.56 0.38
CA SER A 309 4.99 -29.89 -0.90
C SER A 309 3.78 -28.98 -1.12
N ALA A 310 3.72 -28.35 -2.29
CA ALA A 310 2.58 -27.60 -2.76
C ALA A 310 1.99 -28.31 -3.98
N THR A 311 0.81 -28.89 -3.82
CA THR A 311 0.11 -29.64 -4.86
C THR A 311 -1.02 -28.82 -5.45
N LEU A 312 -1.03 -28.65 -6.76
CA LEU A 312 -2.17 -28.08 -7.48
C LEU A 312 -3.31 -29.09 -7.51
N VAL A 313 -4.28 -28.95 -6.60
CA VAL A 313 -5.40 -29.87 -6.44
C VAL A 313 -6.65 -29.48 -7.23
N LYS A 314 -6.71 -28.24 -7.71
CA LYS A 314 -7.75 -27.75 -8.62
C LYS A 314 -7.21 -26.63 -9.49
N GLN A 315 -7.58 -26.64 -10.77
CA GLN A 315 -7.34 -25.58 -11.73
C GLN A 315 -8.54 -25.50 -12.68
N ARG A 316 -9.21 -24.35 -12.77
CA ARG A 316 -10.36 -24.15 -13.67
C ARG A 316 -9.93 -24.26 -15.14
N ASP A 317 -8.89 -23.52 -15.51
CA ASP A 317 -8.43 -23.39 -16.89
C ASP A 317 -6.96 -23.84 -17.05
N GLY A 318 -6.69 -25.14 -16.86
CA GLY A 318 -5.33 -25.66 -17.02
C GLY A 318 -5.13 -27.10 -16.56
N ARG A 319 -3.86 -27.51 -16.47
CA ARG A 319 -3.48 -28.82 -15.93
C ARG A 319 -3.49 -28.77 -14.40
N ASP A 320 -4.05 -29.78 -13.77
CA ASP A 320 -3.98 -30.02 -12.33
C ASP A 320 -2.92 -31.10 -11.99
N GLY A 321 -2.74 -31.39 -10.70
CA GLY A 321 -1.86 -32.47 -10.23
C GLY A 321 -0.36 -32.15 -10.25
N LEU A 322 0.04 -30.93 -10.60
CA LEU A 322 1.43 -30.48 -10.46
C LEU A 322 1.81 -30.45 -8.98
N VAL A 323 2.97 -31.01 -8.66
CA VAL A 323 3.51 -30.99 -7.29
C VAL A 323 4.81 -30.23 -7.31
N PHE A 324 4.90 -29.20 -6.48
CA PHE A 324 6.10 -28.43 -6.23
C PHE A 324 6.66 -28.85 -4.88
N GLU A 325 7.92 -29.28 -4.85
CA GLU A 325 8.57 -29.70 -3.61
C GLU A 325 9.80 -28.84 -3.34
N ALA A 326 9.98 -28.44 -2.09
CA ALA A 326 11.15 -27.67 -1.67
C ALA A 326 11.63 -28.17 -0.29
N LYS A 327 12.94 -28.32 -0.14
CA LYS A 327 13.55 -28.68 1.15
C LYS A 327 13.69 -27.44 2.01
N ILE A 328 13.23 -27.51 3.25
CA ILE A 328 13.50 -26.50 4.27
C ILE A 328 14.95 -26.69 4.73
N HIS A 329 15.79 -25.68 4.52
CA HIS A 329 17.16 -25.69 5.03
C HIS A 329 17.21 -25.34 6.51
N HIS A 330 16.54 -24.25 6.88
CA HIS A 330 16.44 -23.75 8.24
C HIS A 330 15.26 -22.78 8.36
N THR A 331 14.90 -22.37 9.57
CA THR A 331 13.89 -21.34 9.82
C THR A 331 14.54 -20.08 10.34
N VAL A 332 14.03 -18.93 9.93
CA VAL A 332 14.47 -17.60 10.37
C VAL A 332 13.28 -16.83 10.93
N TYR A 333 13.52 -15.86 11.80
CA TYR A 333 12.45 -14.95 12.24
C TYR A 333 12.06 -13.99 11.12
N HIS A 334 10.77 -13.74 11.00
CA HIS A 334 10.24 -12.83 9.99
C HIS A 334 10.81 -11.42 10.22
N PRO A 335 11.40 -10.78 9.20
CA PRO A 335 12.18 -9.55 9.37
C PRO A 335 11.38 -8.36 9.88
N VAL A 336 10.05 -8.38 9.72
CA VAL A 336 9.16 -7.28 10.12
C VAL A 336 8.40 -7.57 11.42
N THR A 337 8.04 -8.83 11.69
CA THR A 337 7.21 -9.19 12.87
C THR A 337 8.04 -9.74 14.02
N GLY A 338 9.33 -9.99 13.80
CA GLY A 338 10.28 -10.39 14.84
C GLY A 338 10.02 -11.80 15.37
N PRO A 339 10.31 -12.08 16.67
CA PRO A 339 10.35 -13.43 17.23
C PRO A 339 8.98 -14.15 17.25
N GLN A 340 7.90 -13.47 16.90
CA GLN A 340 6.55 -14.03 16.91
C GLN A 340 6.23 -14.87 15.66
N THR A 341 7.05 -14.79 14.60
CA THR A 341 6.78 -15.51 13.36
C THR A 341 8.07 -16.12 12.82
N LEU A 342 8.08 -17.44 12.65
CA LEU A 342 9.14 -18.17 11.97
C LEU A 342 8.78 -18.34 10.48
N VAL A 343 9.78 -18.18 9.62
CA VAL A 343 9.66 -18.32 8.18
C VAL A 343 10.65 -19.40 7.74
N PRO A 344 10.20 -20.44 7.00
CA PRO A 344 11.11 -21.43 6.43
C PRO A 344 11.93 -20.82 5.29
N VAL A 345 13.24 -21.05 5.31
CA VAL A 345 14.12 -20.82 4.17
C VAL A 345 14.12 -22.10 3.34
N VAL A 346 13.46 -22.01 2.18
CA VAL A 346 13.33 -23.12 1.23
C VAL A 346 14.46 -23.08 0.21
N GLY A 347 14.98 -24.25 -0.13
CA GLY A 347 15.94 -24.44 -1.21
C GLY A 347 15.28 -24.46 -2.60
N ASP A 348 16.00 -24.98 -3.58
CA ASP A 348 15.54 -25.08 -4.96
C ASP A 348 14.19 -25.80 -5.07
N LEU A 349 13.32 -25.24 -5.91
CA LEU A 349 11.99 -25.75 -6.19
C LEU A 349 12.06 -26.86 -7.24
N ILE A 350 11.58 -28.04 -6.89
CA ILE A 350 11.48 -29.18 -7.79
C ILE A 350 10.04 -29.29 -8.30
N VAL A 351 9.85 -29.29 -9.61
CA VAL A 351 8.52 -29.42 -10.25
C VAL A 351 8.30 -30.85 -10.73
N ASN A 352 7.31 -31.53 -10.17
CA ASN A 352 6.91 -32.87 -10.56
C ASN A 352 5.60 -32.83 -11.39
N GLY A 353 5.59 -33.51 -12.54
CA GLY A 353 4.44 -33.60 -13.46
C GLY A 353 3.28 -34.47 -12.94
N SER A 354 2.09 -34.21 -13.47
CA SER A 354 0.78 -34.71 -13.02
C SER A 354 0.57 -36.23 -13.10
N ASN A 355 0.17 -36.81 -11.96
CA ASN A 355 -0.48 -38.11 -11.71
C ASN A 355 0.13 -39.39 -12.28
N GLY A 356 0.80 -40.14 -11.39
CA GLY A 356 1.09 -41.56 -11.56
C GLY A 356 2.58 -41.87 -11.40
N GLY A 357 3.08 -41.84 -10.16
CA GLY A 357 4.37 -42.43 -9.80
C GLY A 357 5.50 -42.20 -10.81
N ALA A 358 5.76 -40.95 -11.19
CA ALA A 358 6.91 -40.64 -12.01
C ALA A 358 8.17 -40.81 -11.14
N LYS A 359 8.75 -42.01 -11.17
CA LYS A 359 10.10 -42.25 -10.67
C LYS A 359 11.01 -41.28 -11.42
N ILE A 360 11.75 -40.45 -10.68
CA ILE A 360 12.90 -39.72 -11.22
C ILE A 360 13.69 -40.72 -12.08
N SER A 361 13.95 -40.38 -13.35
CA SER A 361 14.71 -41.29 -14.20
C SER A 361 16.08 -41.46 -13.55
N HIS A 362 16.62 -42.68 -13.52
CA HIS A 362 17.91 -42.91 -12.87
C HIS A 362 19.03 -41.99 -13.41
N PRO A 363 19.07 -41.63 -14.70
CA PRO A 363 19.98 -40.59 -15.20
C PRO A 363 19.80 -39.21 -14.54
N ASP A 364 18.56 -38.74 -14.39
CA ASP A 364 18.29 -37.41 -13.80
C ASP A 364 18.62 -37.38 -12.31
N LEU A 365 18.42 -38.50 -11.60
CA LEU A 365 18.82 -38.63 -10.20
C LEU A 365 20.34 -38.51 -10.04
N ILE A 366 21.12 -39.09 -10.97
CA ILE A 366 22.59 -38.99 -10.96
C ILE A 366 23.04 -37.55 -11.26
N MET A 367 22.43 -36.89 -12.24
CA MET A 367 22.75 -35.50 -12.58
C MET A 367 22.42 -34.54 -11.42
N ALA A 368 21.34 -34.78 -10.69
CA ALA A 368 21.00 -34.01 -9.50
C ALA A 368 22.05 -34.15 -8.39
N ILE A 369 22.54 -35.38 -8.12
CA ILE A 369 23.59 -35.61 -7.12
C ILE A 369 24.90 -34.95 -7.56
N LEU A 370 25.26 -35.04 -8.84
CA LEU A 370 26.47 -34.40 -9.37
C LEU A 370 26.42 -32.87 -9.27
N LYS A 371 25.23 -32.27 -9.50
CA LYS A 371 25.04 -30.83 -9.40
C LYS A 371 25.15 -30.33 -7.95
N ASP A 372 24.69 -31.12 -6.98
CA ASP A 372 24.79 -30.79 -5.54
C ASP A 372 26.23 -30.85 -5.01
N THR A 373 27.12 -31.55 -5.72
CA THR A 373 28.55 -31.66 -5.38
C THR A 373 29.47 -30.89 -6.34
N ASP A 374 28.94 -29.97 -7.14
CA ASP A 374 29.67 -29.23 -8.18
C ASP A 374 30.52 -30.12 -9.13
N GLY A 375 30.10 -31.37 -9.32
CA GLY A 375 30.80 -32.38 -10.12
C GLY A 375 31.99 -33.07 -9.43
N GLU A 376 32.36 -32.67 -8.22
CA GLU A 376 33.48 -33.23 -7.46
C GLU A 376 33.03 -34.36 -6.51
N ILE A 377 32.71 -35.53 -7.06
CA ILE A 377 32.34 -36.70 -6.26
C ILE A 377 32.94 -37.99 -6.84
N GLU A 378 33.51 -38.84 -5.97
CA GLU A 378 34.02 -40.13 -6.39
C GLU A 378 32.88 -41.06 -6.83
N LYS A 379 33.11 -41.85 -7.88
CA LYS A 379 32.12 -42.80 -8.44
C LYS A 379 31.53 -43.76 -7.40
N THR A 380 32.34 -44.16 -6.41
CA THR A 380 31.91 -45.04 -5.31
C THR A 380 30.92 -44.33 -4.38
N GLU A 381 31.18 -43.06 -4.06
CA GLU A 381 30.31 -42.24 -3.21
C GLU A 381 29.02 -41.85 -3.95
N LEU A 382 29.13 -41.47 -5.22
CA LEU A 382 27.99 -41.20 -6.10
C LEU A 382 27.03 -42.40 -6.17
N ARG A 383 27.58 -43.62 -6.28
CA ARG A 383 26.80 -44.86 -6.28
C ARG A 383 26.10 -45.11 -4.94
N ASN A 384 26.76 -44.81 -3.83
CA ASN A 384 26.18 -44.99 -2.49
C ASN A 384 25.01 -44.01 -2.28
N LYS A 385 25.21 -42.72 -2.57
CA LYS A 385 24.16 -41.69 -2.52
C LYS A 385 22.98 -42.02 -3.46
N PHE A 386 23.27 -42.50 -4.66
CA PHE A 386 22.23 -42.97 -5.58
C PHE A 386 21.44 -44.16 -4.99
N SER A 387 22.12 -45.11 -4.35
CA SER A 387 21.47 -46.31 -3.79
C SER A 387 20.57 -46.00 -2.61
N GLU A 388 20.92 -45.00 -1.77
CA GLU A 388 20.07 -44.51 -0.69
C GLU A 388 18.78 -43.85 -1.21
N LEU A 389 18.89 -43.11 -2.32
CA LEU A 389 17.77 -42.37 -2.90
C LEU A 389 16.90 -43.23 -3.86
N CYS A 390 17.46 -44.30 -4.40
CA CYS A 390 16.80 -45.16 -5.38
C CYS A 390 15.91 -46.22 -4.72
N LYS A 391 14.59 -46.16 -4.94
CA LYS A 391 13.62 -47.17 -4.49
C LYS A 391 13.59 -48.45 -5.36
N SER A 392 14.71 -48.84 -5.99
CA SER A 392 14.81 -50.02 -6.87
C SER A 392 15.12 -51.30 -6.08
N LYS A 393 14.61 -52.46 -6.55
CA LYS A 393 14.97 -53.78 -5.99
C LYS A 393 16.43 -54.17 -6.26
N SER A 394 17.05 -53.61 -7.31
CA SER A 394 18.48 -53.70 -7.60
C SER A 394 19.03 -52.31 -7.91
N PRO A 395 19.47 -51.55 -6.89
CA PRO A 395 20.03 -50.20 -7.09
C PRO A 395 21.35 -50.18 -7.88
N HIS A 396 22.14 -51.26 -7.79
CA HIS A 396 23.45 -51.34 -8.46
C HIS A 396 23.33 -51.46 -9.98
N ASP A 397 22.45 -52.33 -10.47
CA ASP A 397 22.21 -52.50 -11.92
C ASP A 397 21.54 -51.26 -12.53
N ALA A 398 20.65 -50.65 -11.75
CA ALA A 398 20.00 -49.38 -12.06
C ALA A 398 21.03 -48.25 -12.25
N PHE A 399 22.00 -48.15 -11.35
CA PHE A 399 23.09 -47.18 -11.42
C PHE A 399 23.98 -47.40 -12.65
N ARG A 400 24.42 -48.64 -12.90
CA ARG A 400 25.26 -48.97 -14.08
C ARG A 400 24.56 -48.62 -15.40
N THR A 401 23.27 -48.93 -15.51
CA THR A 401 22.47 -48.64 -16.70
C THR A 401 22.33 -47.14 -16.92
N ALA A 402 22.12 -46.37 -15.85
CA ALA A 402 21.96 -44.93 -15.92
C ALA A 402 23.27 -44.22 -16.31
N ILE A 403 24.39 -44.62 -15.70
CA ILE A 403 25.73 -44.12 -16.06
C ILE A 403 26.02 -44.40 -17.54
N ARG A 404 25.77 -45.63 -18.02
CA ARG A 404 25.98 -45.98 -19.42
C ARG A 404 25.18 -45.07 -20.37
N ARG A 405 23.91 -44.80 -20.08
CA ARG A 405 23.08 -43.89 -20.90
C ARG A 405 23.61 -42.46 -20.91
N LEU A 406 24.11 -41.97 -19.78
CA LEU A 406 24.70 -40.63 -19.68
C LEU A 406 26.04 -40.54 -20.43
N SER A 407 26.87 -41.60 -20.38
CA SER A 407 28.14 -41.67 -21.12
C SER A 407 27.93 -41.85 -22.62
N ASP A 408 26.98 -42.67 -23.07
CA ASP A 408 26.62 -42.83 -24.49
C ASP A 408 26.10 -41.51 -25.09
N GLY A 409 25.48 -40.65 -24.27
CA GLY A 409 25.07 -39.29 -24.63
C GLY A 409 26.15 -38.22 -24.47
N LYS A 410 27.40 -38.57 -24.09
CA LYS A 410 28.51 -37.66 -23.77
C LYS A 410 28.19 -36.61 -22.68
N VAL A 411 27.30 -36.94 -21.74
CA VAL A 411 26.82 -36.01 -20.70
C VAL A 411 27.75 -35.98 -19.48
N ILE A 412 28.47 -37.08 -19.20
CA ILE A 412 29.42 -37.20 -18.09
C ILE A 412 30.68 -37.99 -18.51
N GLU A 413 31.85 -37.55 -18.05
CA GLU A 413 33.10 -38.32 -18.07
C GLU A 413 33.46 -38.67 -16.61
N LEU A 414 33.73 -39.94 -16.32
CA LEU A 414 34.10 -40.40 -14.98
C LEU A 414 35.46 -41.07 -15.03
N GLU A 415 36.43 -40.56 -14.27
CA GLU A 415 37.73 -41.22 -14.11
C GLU A 415 37.58 -42.51 -13.28
N GLU A 416 37.97 -43.65 -13.86
CA GLU A 416 38.17 -44.89 -13.09
C GLU A 416 39.63 -44.95 -12.64
N LYS A 417 39.90 -44.93 -11.33
CA LYS A 417 41.24 -45.25 -10.83
C LYS A 417 41.60 -46.70 -11.21
N PRO A 418 42.84 -46.97 -11.66
CA PRO A 418 43.30 -48.34 -11.89
C PRO A 418 43.19 -49.13 -10.58
N ARG A 419 42.63 -50.34 -10.66
CA ARG A 419 42.57 -51.26 -9.51
C ARG A 419 44.00 -51.58 -9.07
N GLY A 420 44.39 -51.07 -7.90
CA GLY A 420 45.52 -51.57 -7.12
C GLY A 420 45.15 -52.83 -6.37
#